data_AF-A0A913YWT5-F1
#
_entry.id   AF-A0A913YWT5-F1
#
_cell.length_a   1.000
_cell.length_b   1.000
_cell.length_c   1.000
_cell.angle_alpha   90.00
_cell.angle_beta   90.00
_cell.angle_gamma   90.00
#
_symmetry.space_group_name_H-M   'P 1'
#
loop_
_entity.id
_entity.type
_entity.pdbx_description
1 polymer ?
#
loop_
_entity_poly.entity_id
_entity_poly.type
_entity_poly.pdbx_seq_one_letter_code
_entity_poly.pdbx_strand_id
1 'polypeptide(L)'
;MDNRCITIHPGFRNVCLDKWVLEVAAIGLKTRKGRSYLALYREGRKTESEFLRSVGYRQVIRFIFDYMGNSMRTPLPACVYHAIRAKFPSDNYEGFEEEEVEEEDDDEDEGDEMNNEVLLLSLFFGFFV
;
A
#
# COMPACT_ATOMS: atom_id res chain seq x y z
N MET A 1 21.08 10.71 15.21
CA MET A 1 19.89 10.09 14.59
C MET A 1 19.62 8.82 15.34
N ASP A 2 18.49 8.71 16.04
CA ASP A 2 18.18 7.52 16.81
C ASP A 2 17.91 6.35 15.85
N ASN A 3 18.78 5.33 15.86
CA ASN A 3 18.66 4.11 15.05
C ASN A 3 17.54 3.17 15.52
N ARG A 4 16.40 3.73 15.94
CA ARG A 4 15.28 2.96 16.45
C ARG A 4 14.47 2.42 15.28
N CYS A 5 14.27 1.11 15.27
CA CYS A 5 13.54 0.41 14.22
C CYS A 5 12.07 0.85 14.17
N ILE A 6 11.55 1.09 12.97
CA ILE A 6 10.15 1.50 12.75
C ILE A 6 9.13 0.48 13.30
N THR A 7 9.50 -0.80 13.37
CA THR A 7 8.62 -1.85 13.91
C THR A 7 8.36 -1.69 15.41
N ILE A 8 9.18 -0.91 16.12
CA ILE A 8 9.00 -0.59 17.55
C ILE A 8 7.94 0.50 17.74
N HIS A 9 7.63 1.28 16.68
CA HIS A 9 6.63 2.33 16.77
C HIS A 9 5.26 1.73 17.15
N PRO A 10 4.56 2.28 18.17
CA PRO A 10 3.30 1.70 18.67
C PRO A 10 2.22 1.58 17.59
N GLY A 11 2.20 2.52 16.64
CA GLY A 11 1.30 2.50 15.49
C GLY A 11 1.62 1.44 14.44
N PHE A 12 2.85 0.92 14.37
CA PHE A 12 3.26 -0.01 13.31
C PHE A 12 2.40 -1.27 13.28
N ARG A 13 2.10 -1.84 14.46
CA ARG A 13 1.27 -3.04 14.57
C ARG A 13 -0.13 -2.82 14.02
N ASN A 14 -0.76 -1.71 14.39
CA ASN A 14 -2.14 -1.43 14.00
C ASN A 14 -2.22 -1.04 12.52
N VAL A 15 -1.25 -0.28 12.01
CA VAL A 15 -1.29 0.24 10.65
C VAL A 15 -0.81 -0.79 9.62
N CYS A 16 0.22 -1.58 9.95
CA CYS A 16 0.93 -2.42 8.97
C CYS A 16 0.74 -3.93 9.16
N LEU A 17 0.17 -4.38 10.30
CA LEU A 17 0.00 -5.81 10.61
C LEU A 17 -1.44 -6.22 10.95
N ASP A 18 -2.37 -5.27 11.08
CA ASP A 18 -3.78 -5.56 11.31
C ASP A 18 -4.49 -5.83 9.97
N LYS A 19 -5.10 -7.01 9.86
CA LYS A 19 -5.79 -7.45 8.65
C LYS A 19 -6.86 -6.45 8.20
N TRP A 20 -7.71 -6.00 9.12
CA TRP A 20 -8.85 -5.16 8.78
C TRP A 20 -8.41 -3.78 8.31
N VAL A 21 -7.35 -3.25 8.92
CA VAL A 21 -6.74 -1.98 8.50
C VAL A 21 -6.14 -2.12 7.10
N LEU A 22 -5.45 -3.23 6.80
CA LEU A 22 -4.88 -3.48 5.48
C LEU A 22 -5.95 -3.68 4.40
N GLU A 23 -7.07 -4.35 4.70
CA GLU A 23 -8.18 -4.50 3.75
C GLU A 23 -8.78 -3.15 3.37
N VAL A 24 -8.98 -2.26 4.34
CA VAL A 24 -9.46 -0.89 4.10
C VAL A 24 -8.42 -0.08 3.31
N ALA A 25 -7.15 -0.16 3.70
CA ALA A 25 -6.07 0.53 3.02
C ALA A 25 -5.94 0.12 1.54
N ALA A 26 -6.34 -1.11 1.19
CA ALA A 26 -6.28 -1.63 -0.17
C ALA A 26 -7.25 -0.96 -1.16
N ILE A 27 -8.32 -0.30 -0.69
CA ILE A 27 -9.40 0.24 -1.54
C ILE A 27 -8.86 1.26 -2.58
N GLY A 28 -7.80 1.99 -2.24
CA GLY A 28 -7.15 2.97 -3.14
C GLY A 28 -5.79 2.54 -3.70
N LEU A 29 -5.39 1.26 -3.55
CA LEU A 29 -4.08 0.79 -4.00
C LEU A 29 -4.18 0.12 -5.38
N LYS A 30 -3.33 0.59 -6.30
CA LYS A 30 -3.12 -0.01 -7.63
C LYS A 30 -1.72 -0.62 -7.72
N THR A 31 -1.61 -1.81 -8.31
CA THR A 31 -0.34 -2.46 -8.66
C THR A 31 0.41 -1.68 -9.74
N ARG A 32 1.62 -2.11 -10.09
CA ARG A 32 2.41 -1.55 -11.20
C ARG A 32 1.59 -1.42 -12.49
N LYS A 33 0.85 -2.46 -12.86
CA LYS A 33 0.05 -2.51 -14.10
C LYS A 33 -1.31 -1.78 -13.98
N GLY A 34 -1.44 -0.82 -13.06
CA GLY A 34 -2.69 -0.10 -12.80
C GLY A 34 -3.83 -0.90 -12.17
N ARG A 35 -3.68 -2.23 -11.98
CA ARG A 35 -4.75 -3.09 -11.45
C ARG A 35 -4.91 -2.93 -9.95
N SER A 36 -6.15 -2.84 -9.45
CA SER A 36 -6.43 -2.80 -8.02
C SER A 36 -5.97 -4.08 -7.31
N TYR A 37 -5.36 -3.94 -6.13
CA TYR A 37 -5.02 -5.11 -5.29
C TYR A 37 -6.26 -5.89 -4.87
N LEU A 38 -7.34 -5.18 -4.57
CA LEU A 38 -8.60 -5.78 -4.14
C LEU A 38 -9.25 -6.59 -5.27
N ALA A 39 -9.16 -6.11 -6.52
CA ALA A 39 -9.63 -6.84 -7.68
C ALA A 39 -8.87 -8.16 -7.86
N LEU A 40 -7.53 -8.13 -7.80
CA LEU A 40 -6.70 -9.33 -7.92
C LEU A 40 -6.98 -10.36 -6.82
N TYR A 41 -7.26 -9.90 -5.60
CA TYR A 41 -7.63 -10.77 -4.50
C TYR A 41 -9.02 -11.40 -4.70
N ARG A 42 -10.02 -10.59 -5.09
CA ARG A 42 -11.40 -11.08 -5.35
C ARG A 42 -11.47 -12.05 -6.53
N GLU A 43 -10.61 -11.89 -7.54
CA GLU A 43 -10.46 -12.81 -8.66
C GLU A 43 -9.80 -14.15 -8.26
N GLY A 44 -9.33 -14.30 -7.01
CA GLY A 44 -8.65 -15.50 -6.54
C GLY A 44 -7.23 -15.70 -7.11
N ARG A 45 -6.64 -14.64 -7.68
CA ARG A 45 -5.30 -14.70 -8.31
C ARG A 45 -4.15 -14.62 -7.31
N LYS A 46 -4.43 -14.15 -6.10
CA LYS A 46 -3.48 -14.07 -4.98
C LYS A 46 -4.08 -14.70 -3.75
N THR A 47 -3.25 -15.38 -2.97
CA THR A 47 -3.65 -15.84 -1.63
C THR A 47 -3.87 -14.64 -0.70
N GLU A 48 -4.64 -14.84 0.37
CA GLU A 48 -4.88 -13.80 1.37
C GLU A 48 -3.57 -13.26 1.96
N SER A 49 -2.63 -14.15 2.32
CA SER A 49 -1.31 -13.77 2.84
C SER A 49 -0.52 -12.93 1.83
N GLU A 50 -0.49 -13.29 0.55
CA GLU A 50 0.21 -12.50 -0.47
C GLU A 50 -0.41 -11.13 -0.69
N PHE A 51 -1.74 -11.06 -0.70
CA PHE A 51 -2.48 -9.82 -0.77
C PHE A 51 -2.14 -8.91 0.41
N LEU A 52 -2.27 -9.41 1.65
CA LEU A 52 -2.01 -8.65 2.87
C LEU A 52 -0.54 -8.22 2.97
N ARG A 53 0.43 -9.06 2.59
CA ARG A 53 1.85 -8.65 2.53
C ARG A 53 2.07 -7.51 1.56
N SER A 54 1.52 -7.62 0.36
CA SER A 54 1.71 -6.60 -0.67
C SER A 54 1.15 -5.24 -0.24
N VAL A 55 -0.03 -5.26 0.38
CA VAL A 55 -0.66 -4.06 0.93
C VAL A 55 0.11 -3.54 2.15
N GLY A 56 0.57 -4.43 3.03
CA GLY A 56 1.40 -4.08 4.19
C GLY A 56 2.68 -3.34 3.80
N TYR A 57 3.40 -3.81 2.77
CA TYR A 57 4.59 -3.12 2.28
C TYR A 57 4.29 -1.69 1.81
N ARG A 58 3.21 -1.53 1.04
CA ARG A 58 2.74 -0.22 0.56
C ARG A 58 2.32 0.70 1.70
N GLN A 59 1.68 0.12 2.71
CA GLN A 59 1.21 0.87 3.86
C GLN A 59 2.35 1.37 4.73
N VAL A 60 3.48 0.65 4.82
CA VAL A 60 4.68 1.13 5.51
C VAL A 60 5.24 2.39 4.85
N ILE A 61 5.29 2.43 3.52
CA ILE A 61 5.74 3.63 2.79
C ILE A 61 4.82 4.81 3.09
N ARG A 62 3.49 4.61 3.00
CA ARG A 62 2.51 5.65 3.37
C ARG A 62 2.62 6.10 4.82
N PHE A 63 2.95 5.17 5.72
CA PHE A 63 3.10 5.45 7.14
C PHE A 63 4.36 6.26 7.47
N ILE A 64 5.46 6.05 6.73
CA ILE A 64 6.73 6.76 6.95
C ILE A 64 6.76 8.11 6.22
N PHE A 65 6.27 8.13 4.98
CA PHE A 65 6.47 9.24 4.05
C PHE A 65 5.20 10.02 3.72
N ASP A 66 4.08 9.70 4.36
CA ASP A 66 2.76 10.25 4.04
C ASP A 66 2.32 9.90 2.59
N TYR A 67 1.29 10.55 2.06
CA TYR A 67 0.76 10.26 0.72
C TYR A 67 1.68 10.77 -0.41
N MET A 68 2.71 10.01 -0.77
CA MET A 68 3.61 10.31 -1.90
C MET A 68 3.22 9.64 -3.23
N GLY A 69 1.92 9.41 -3.46
CA GLY A 69 1.45 8.80 -4.72
C GLY A 69 1.96 7.37 -4.96
N ASN A 70 1.92 6.91 -6.22
CA ASN A 70 2.33 5.55 -6.63
C ASN A 70 3.77 5.48 -7.17
N SER A 71 4.47 6.61 -7.25
CA SER A 71 5.81 6.78 -7.85
C SER A 71 6.95 6.45 -6.88
N MET A 72 6.72 6.55 -5.57
CA MET A 72 7.75 6.22 -4.57
C MET A 72 7.79 4.72 -4.27
N ARG A 73 8.73 4.01 -4.89
CA ARG A 73 9.05 2.59 -4.60
C ARG A 73 10.46 2.45 -4.06
N THR A 74 10.61 2.71 -2.77
CA THR A 74 11.89 2.52 -2.07
C THR A 74 11.94 1.13 -1.44
N PRO A 75 13.08 0.41 -1.51
CA PRO A 75 13.22 -0.86 -0.81
C PRO A 75 13.01 -0.67 0.70
N LEU A 76 12.23 -1.56 1.31
CA LEU A 76 11.93 -1.47 2.73
C LEU A 76 13.09 -2.00 3.59
N PRO A 77 13.25 -1.52 4.83
CA PRO A 77 14.19 -2.09 5.78
C PRO A 77 13.92 -3.59 6.04
N ALA A 78 14.98 -4.39 6.22
CA ALA A 78 14.87 -5.84 6.41
C ALA A 78 13.98 -6.24 7.60
N CYS A 79 13.99 -5.45 8.68
CA CYS A 79 13.15 -5.65 9.85
C CYS A 79 11.65 -5.58 9.54
N VAL A 80 11.24 -4.69 8.63
CA VAL A 80 9.86 -4.57 8.18
C VAL A 80 9.45 -5.80 7.39
N TYR A 81 10.29 -6.22 6.44
CA TYR A 81 10.06 -7.46 5.69
C TYR A 81 9.89 -8.65 6.63
N HIS A 82 10.77 -8.81 7.62
CA HIS A 82 10.68 -9.88 8.59
C HIS A 82 9.37 -9.85 9.39
N ALA A 83 8.98 -8.67 9.91
CA ALA A 83 7.76 -8.53 10.70
C ALA A 83 6.50 -8.88 9.89
N ILE A 84 6.41 -8.39 8.65
CA ILE A 84 5.24 -8.61 7.78
C ILE A 84 5.18 -10.06 7.30
N ARG A 85 6.31 -10.65 6.89
CA ARG A 85 6.36 -12.06 6.46
C ARG A 85 6.07 -13.03 7.62
N ALA A 86 6.51 -12.70 8.84
CA ALA A 86 6.20 -13.49 10.03
C ALA A 86 4.71 -13.45 10.37
N LYS A 87 4.05 -12.30 10.14
CA LYS A 87 2.62 -12.14 10.40
C LYS A 87 1.75 -12.82 9.33
N PHE A 88 2.17 -12.78 8.08
CA PHE A 88 1.44 -13.30 6.92
C PHE A 88 2.32 -14.29 6.15
N PRO A 89 2.45 -15.55 6.61
CA PRO A 89 3.29 -16.56 5.98
C PRO A 89 2.71 -16.98 4.61
N SER A 90 3.59 -17.31 3.66
CA SER A 90 3.25 -17.80 2.32
C SER A 90 4.37 -18.71 1.82
N ASP A 91 4.02 -19.72 1.04
CA ASP A 91 4.98 -20.72 0.53
C ASP A 91 5.96 -20.11 -0.49
N ASN A 92 5.50 -19.14 -1.27
CA ASN A 92 6.31 -18.40 -2.23
C ASN A 92 6.62 -16.97 -1.74
N TYR A 93 7.90 -16.61 -1.76
CA TYR A 93 8.40 -15.27 -1.43
C TYR A 93 9.14 -14.66 -2.63
N GLU A 94 8.59 -13.59 -3.19
CA GLU A 94 9.24 -12.80 -4.24
C GLU A 94 9.88 -11.53 -3.64
N GLY A 95 11.06 -11.18 -4.17
CA GLY A 95 11.86 -10.03 -3.73
C GLY A 95 11.28 -8.68 -4.18
N PHE A 96 12.01 -7.60 -3.88
CA PHE A 96 11.77 -6.31 -4.52
C PHE A 96 12.35 -6.36 -5.95
N GLU A 97 11.57 -5.89 -6.92
CA GLU A 97 12.00 -5.76 -8.31
C GLU A 97 12.12 -4.27 -8.64
N GLU A 98 13.29 -3.87 -9.14
CA GLU A 98 13.52 -2.53 -9.69
C GLU A 98 12.81 -2.41 -11.04
N GLU A 99 12.34 -1.20 -11.39
CA GLU A 99 11.85 -0.93 -12.74
C GLU A 99 13.07 -0.68 -13.65
N GLU A 100 13.19 -1.45 -14.73
CA GLU A 100 13.93 -0.98 -15.89
C GLU A 100 13.15 0.22 -16.45
N VAL A 101 13.83 1.35 -16.62
CA VAL A 101 13.23 2.55 -17.21
C VAL A 101 13.01 2.24 -18.69
N GLU A 102 11.81 1.81 -19.05
CA GLU A 102 11.38 1.84 -20.45
C GLU A 102 11.12 3.32 -20.78
N GLU A 103 11.88 3.87 -21.73
CA GLU A 103 11.58 5.18 -22.32
C GLU A 103 10.24 5.04 -23.06
N GLU A 104 9.15 5.39 -22.40
CA GLU A 104 7.82 5.46 -23.02
C GLU A 104 7.68 6.83 -23.71
N ASP A 105 7.53 6.81 -25.04
CA ASP A 105 7.15 7.97 -25.85
C ASP A 105 5.81 8.55 -25.35
N ASP A 106 5.74 9.88 -25.22
CA ASP A 106 4.58 10.62 -24.71
C ASP A 106 3.30 10.37 -25.54
N ASP A 107 2.42 9.49 -25.07
CA ASP A 107 1.01 9.47 -25.46
C ASP A 107 0.16 9.91 -24.25
N GLU A 108 -0.38 11.13 -24.34
CA GLU A 108 -1.30 11.75 -23.39
C GLU A 108 -2.56 10.88 -23.18
N ASP A 109 -2.82 10.45 -21.94
CA ASP A 109 -4.14 9.91 -21.55
C ASP A 109 -4.65 10.66 -20.30
N GLU A 110 -5.55 11.62 -20.55
CA GLU A 110 -6.35 12.32 -19.53
C GLU A 110 -7.27 11.32 -18.81
N GLY A 111 -7.22 11.27 -17.47
CA GLY A 111 -8.15 10.40 -16.74
C GLY A 111 -8.09 10.42 -15.21
N ASP A 112 -8.79 11.39 -14.64
CA ASP A 112 -9.40 11.44 -13.30
C ASP A 112 -8.52 11.49 -12.05
N GLU A 113 -8.10 12.72 -11.70
CA GLU A 113 -7.98 13.16 -10.31
C GLU A 113 -9.33 13.11 -9.60
N MET A 114 -9.67 11.98 -8.97
CA MET A 114 -10.63 12.02 -7.87
C MET A 114 -9.94 12.55 -6.62
N ASN A 115 -10.04 13.87 -6.47
CA ASN A 115 -9.64 14.64 -5.30
C ASN A 115 -10.23 14.03 -4.02
N ASN A 116 -9.37 13.36 -3.24
CA ASN A 116 -9.73 12.84 -1.91
C ASN A 116 -10.02 13.96 -0.88
N GLU A 117 -9.93 15.23 -1.26
CA GLU A 117 -10.35 16.37 -0.44
C GLU A 117 -11.89 16.57 -0.43
N VAL A 118 -12.61 16.12 -1.46
CA VAL A 118 -14.08 16.28 -1.55
C VAL A 118 -14.82 15.25 -0.67
N LEU A 119 -14.23 14.07 -0.47
CA LEU A 119 -14.79 13.01 0.38
C LEU A 119 -14.64 13.29 1.88
N LEU A 120 -13.60 14.03 2.30
CA LEU A 120 -13.43 14.44 3.69
C LEU A 120 -14.38 15.59 4.07
N LEU A 121 -14.66 16.52 3.16
CA LEU A 121 -15.59 17.62 3.41
C LEU A 121 -17.06 17.18 3.42
N SER A 122 -17.42 16.17 2.64
CA SER A 122 -18.79 15.61 2.63
C SER A 122 -19.11 14.72 3.84
N LEU A 123 -18.09 14.28 4.59
CA LEU A 123 -18.27 13.59 5.88
C LEU A 123 -18.29 14.55 7.08
N PHE A 124 -17.77 15.78 6.95
CA PHE A 124 -17.72 16.77 8.03
C PHE A 124 -18.90 17.78 8.01
N PHE A 125 -19.47 18.11 6.84
CA PHE A 125 -20.68 18.93 6.76
C PHE A 125 -21.92 18.04 6.67
N GLY A 126 -22.34 17.60 7.85
CA GLY A 126 -23.45 16.71 8.06
C GLY A 126 -24.78 17.20 7.48
N PHE A 127 -25.55 16.19 7.09
CA PHE A 127 -27.00 16.18 7.07
C PHE A 127 -27.53 16.62 8.45
N PHE A 128 -27.88 17.90 8.61
CA PHE A 128 -28.76 18.37 9.68
C PHE A 128 -29.58 19.56 9.16
N VAL A 129 -30.87 19.26 8.92
CA VAL A 129 -32.01 20.12 8.58
C VAL A 129 -32.05 20.68 7.15
#